data_AF-A0A2E1JHC2-F1
#
_entry.id   AF-A0A2E1JHC2-F1
#
_cell.length_a   1.000
_cell.length_b   1.000
_cell.length_c   1.000
_cell.angle_alpha   90.00
_cell.angle_beta   90.00
_cell.angle_gamma   90.00
#
_symmetry.space_group_name_H-M   'P 1'
#
loop_
_entity.id
_entity.type
_entity.pdbx_description
1 polymer ?
#
loop_
_entity_poly.entity_id
_entity_poly.type
_entity_poly.pdbx_seq_one_letter_code
_entity_poly.pdbx_strand_id
1 'polypeptide(L)'
;MENQNDYNAEEIFSKALRAGRRTYFFDVRETKAGDYYLTITESKKFTNEDGTFYYKKHKIYLYKEDFAEFNSSLKETCDYIIENKGTEVISEKHDKDFESKKEKKESSEPQKQEEETVKKENVEEEKDFADVDFEDDDQ
;
A
#
# COMPACT_ATOMS: atom_id res chain seq x y z
N MET A 1 -22.29 2.61 14.12
CA MET A 1 -22.73 1.27 13.70
C MET A 1 -22.49 1.16 12.22
N GLU A 2 -21.30 0.72 11.80
CA GLU A 2 -21.04 0.42 10.38
C GLU A 2 -21.75 -0.90 10.04
N ASN A 3 -22.65 -0.84 9.07
CA ASN A 3 -23.58 -1.90 8.72
C ASN A 3 -22.89 -3.25 8.45
N GLN A 4 -23.10 -4.21 9.36
CA GLN A 4 -22.65 -5.61 9.23
C GLN A 4 -23.49 -6.43 8.23
N ASN A 5 -24.45 -5.83 7.51
CA ASN A 5 -25.47 -6.57 6.75
C ASN A 5 -25.22 -6.69 5.23
N ASP A 6 -24.11 -6.20 4.69
CA ASP A 6 -23.83 -6.26 3.24
C ASP A 6 -23.04 -7.51 2.78
N TYR A 7 -22.88 -8.49 3.68
CA TYR A 7 -22.22 -9.77 3.40
C TYR A 7 -23.13 -10.81 2.71
N ASN A 8 -24.42 -10.50 2.48
CA ASN A 8 -25.39 -11.45 1.93
C ASN A 8 -25.67 -11.31 0.43
N ALA A 9 -24.99 -10.41 -0.29
CA ALA A 9 -24.88 -10.59 -1.74
C ALA A 9 -23.92 -11.76 -1.95
N GLU A 10 -24.45 -12.94 -2.32
CA GLU A 10 -23.66 -14.14 -2.56
C GLU A 10 -22.47 -13.80 -3.48
N GLU A 11 -21.28 -13.96 -2.91
CA GLU A 11 -20.03 -13.69 -3.61
C GLU A 11 -19.80 -14.84 -4.60
N ILE A 12 -19.93 -14.55 -5.89
CA ILE A 12 -19.85 -15.55 -6.97
C ILE A 12 -18.41 -16.06 -7.10
N PHE A 13 -17.45 -15.15 -6.97
CA PHE A 13 -16.02 -15.46 -7.06
C PHE A 13 -15.24 -14.48 -6.19
N SER A 14 -14.22 -14.98 -5.50
CA SER A 14 -13.34 -14.19 -4.64
C SER A 14 -11.88 -14.58 -4.86
N LYS A 15 -11.00 -13.59 -4.89
CA LYS A 15 -9.54 -13.81 -4.86
C LYS A 15 -8.86 -12.80 -3.97
N ALA A 16 -8.00 -13.28 -3.07
CA ALA A 16 -7.17 -12.44 -2.21
C ALA A 16 -5.69 -12.46 -2.63
N LEU A 17 -5.03 -11.30 -2.58
CA LEU A 17 -3.60 -11.14 -2.80
C LEU A 17 -2.97 -10.43 -1.60
N ARG A 18 -2.12 -11.14 -0.86
CA ARG A 18 -1.36 -10.56 0.26
C ARG A 18 -0.04 -9.94 -0.24
N ALA A 19 0.16 -8.67 0.09
CA ALA A 19 1.35 -7.89 -0.26
C ALA A 19 1.84 -7.09 0.97
N GLY A 20 2.60 -7.74 1.86
CA GLY A 20 3.09 -7.13 3.10
C GLY A 20 1.95 -6.66 4.00
N ARG A 21 1.90 -5.35 4.28
CA ARG A 21 0.85 -4.70 5.11
C ARG A 21 -0.47 -4.46 4.37
N ARG A 22 -0.53 -4.72 3.06
CA ARG A 22 -1.75 -4.61 2.25
C ARG A 22 -2.28 -6.00 1.88
N THR A 23 -3.60 -6.13 1.85
CA THR A 23 -4.29 -7.27 1.24
C THR A 23 -5.26 -6.72 0.21
N TYR A 24 -5.17 -7.18 -1.02
CA TYR A 24 -6.11 -6.85 -2.09
C TYR A 24 -7.15 -7.97 -2.21
N PHE A 25 -8.41 -7.61 -2.30
CA PHE A 25 -9.54 -8.52 -2.51
C PHE A 25 -10.19 -8.17 -3.85
N PHE A 26 -10.44 -9.19 -4.67
CA PHE A 26 -11.09 -9.09 -5.96
C PHE A 26 -12.35 -9.95 -5.91
N ASP A 27 -13.49 -9.30 -5.70
CA ASP A 27 -14.76 -9.96 -5.44
C ASP A 27 -15.71 -9.71 -6.62
N VAL A 28 -16.27 -10.77 -7.19
CA VAL A 28 -17.30 -10.69 -8.24
C VAL A 28 -18.66 -10.90 -7.61
N ARG A 29 -19.57 -9.96 -7.86
CA ARG A 29 -20.91 -9.94 -7.29
C ARG A 29 -21.96 -9.69 -8.37
N GLU A 30 -23.17 -10.17 -8.13
CA GLU A 30 -24.33 -9.96 -9.00
C GLU A 30 -25.10 -8.71 -8.57
N THR A 31 -25.51 -7.89 -9.53
CA THR A 31 -26.46 -6.81 -9.32
C THR A 31 -27.88 -7.35 -9.24
N LYS A 32 -28.83 -6.53 -8.80
CA LYS A 32 -30.26 -6.90 -8.82
C LYS A 32 -30.80 -7.19 -10.23
N ALA A 33 -30.12 -6.71 -11.27
CA ALA A 33 -30.50 -6.92 -12.67
C ALA A 33 -29.90 -8.21 -13.27
N GLY A 34 -29.09 -8.94 -12.52
CA GLY A 34 -28.43 -10.16 -12.98
C GLY A 34 -27.06 -9.96 -13.65
N ASP A 35 -26.60 -8.72 -13.77
CA ASP A 35 -25.26 -8.42 -14.28
C ASP A 35 -24.18 -8.53 -13.21
N TYR A 36 -22.95 -8.81 -13.62
CA TYR A 36 -21.80 -8.92 -12.73
C TYR A 36 -21.00 -7.62 -12.67
N TYR A 37 -20.51 -7.31 -11.47
CA TYR A 37 -19.58 -6.22 -11.21
C TYR A 37 -18.42 -6.71 -10.34
N LEU A 38 -17.28 -6.04 -10.46
CA LEU A 38 -16.07 -6.32 -9.71
C LEU A 38 -15.95 -5.31 -8.56
N THR A 39 -15.69 -5.82 -7.36
CA THR A 39 -15.27 -5.00 -6.22
C THR A 39 -13.79 -5.26 -5.96
N ILE A 40 -12.97 -4.21 -6.07
CA ILE A 40 -11.55 -4.27 -5.69
C ILE A 40 -11.41 -3.57 -4.35
N THR A 41 -10.99 -4.31 -3.32
CA THR A 41 -10.75 -3.73 -1.99
C THR A 41 -9.27 -3.85 -1.63
N GLU A 42 -8.62 -2.72 -1.36
CA GLU A 42 -7.36 -2.72 -0.64
C GLU A 42 -7.62 -2.58 0.86
N SER A 43 -7.14 -3.53 1.66
CA SER A 43 -7.10 -3.42 3.12
C SER A 43 -5.65 -3.23 3.58
N LYS A 44 -5.34 -2.07 4.14
CA LYS A 44 -4.01 -1.74 4.69
C LYS A 44 -4.05 -1.77 6.22
N LYS A 45 -3.13 -2.53 6.81
CA LYS A 45 -2.90 -2.54 8.26
C LYS A 45 -2.10 -1.30 8.66
N PHE A 46 -2.64 -0.53 9.59
CA PHE A 46 -1.96 0.56 10.27
C PHE A 46 -1.67 0.12 11.70
N THR A 47 -0.44 0.33 12.14
CA THR A 47 0.01 0.08 13.51
C THR A 47 0.31 1.44 14.13
N ASN A 48 -0.27 1.71 15.29
CA ASN A 48 -0.06 2.91 16.08
C ASN A 48 1.21 2.75 16.95
N GLU A 49 1.67 3.85 17.53
CA GLU A 49 2.88 3.86 18.39
C GLU A 49 2.69 3.05 19.68
N ASP A 50 1.45 2.95 20.18
CA ASP A 50 1.08 2.14 21.35
C ASP A 50 1.00 0.63 21.05
N GLY A 51 1.31 0.21 19.82
CA GLY A 51 1.25 -1.17 19.36
C GLY A 51 -0.14 -1.65 18.96
N THR A 52 -1.19 -0.83 19.13
CA THR A 52 -2.52 -1.14 18.61
C THR A 52 -2.52 -1.09 17.08
N PHE A 53 -3.47 -1.77 16.44
CA PHE A 53 -3.59 -1.75 14.99
C PHE A 53 -5.04 -1.67 14.52
N TYR A 54 -5.23 -1.07 13.35
CA TYR A 54 -6.51 -1.04 12.65
C TYR A 54 -6.30 -1.25 11.15
N TYR A 55 -7.39 -1.60 10.45
CA TYR A 55 -7.37 -1.78 9.00
C TYR A 55 -8.15 -0.65 8.32
N LYS A 56 -7.50 0.08 7.41
CA LYS A 56 -8.19 1.01 6.52
C LYS A 56 -8.48 0.30 5.20
N LYS A 57 -9.73 0.36 4.75
CA LYS A 57 -10.18 -0.23 3.49
C LYS A 57 -10.40 0.87 2.45
N HIS A 58 -9.84 0.68 1.25
CA HIS A 58 -10.16 1.45 0.05
C HIS A 58 -10.89 0.53 -0.90
N LYS A 59 -12.06 0.94 -1.40
CA LYS A 59 -12.92 0.10 -2.23
C LYS A 59 -13.23 0.81 -3.55
N ILE A 60 -13.10 0.06 -4.63
CA ILE A 60 -13.47 0.46 -5.99
C ILE A 60 -14.53 -0.51 -6.49
N TYR A 61 -15.60 0.03 -7.08
CA TYR A 61 -16.60 -0.73 -7.80
C TYR A 61 -16.38 -0.50 -9.29
N LEU A 62 -16.29 -1.59 -10.05
CA LEU A 62 -16.14 -1.54 -11.50
C LEU A 62 -17.30 -2.32 -12.12
N TYR A 63 -18.01 -1.67 -13.03
CA TYR A 63 -19.12 -2.28 -13.76
C TYR A 63 -18.66 -2.81 -15.12
N LYS A 64 -19.43 -3.74 -15.67
CA LYS A 64 -19.06 -4.58 -16.80
C LYS A 64 -18.74 -3.79 -18.07
N GLU A 65 -19.42 -2.67 -18.28
CA GLU A 65 -19.24 -1.74 -19.39
C GLU A 65 -17.82 -1.18 -19.45
N ASP A 66 -17.17 -0.98 -18.31
CA ASP A 66 -15.87 -0.32 -18.20
C ASP A 66 -14.70 -1.33 -18.20
N PHE A 67 -14.97 -2.64 -18.14
CA PHE A 67 -13.94 -3.67 -17.94
C PHE A 67 -12.85 -3.67 -19.01
N ALA A 68 -13.24 -3.46 -20.27
CA ALA A 68 -12.30 -3.51 -21.38
C ALA A 68 -11.29 -2.35 -21.32
N GLU A 69 -11.79 -1.14 -21.16
CA GLU A 69 -10.97 0.07 -21.10
C GLU A 69 -10.14 0.11 -19.82
N PHE A 70 -10.75 -0.18 -18.67
CA PHE A 70 -10.04 -0.22 -17.39
C PHE A 70 -8.88 -1.24 -17.40
N ASN A 71 -9.10 -2.45 -17.91
CA ASN A 71 -8.04 -3.45 -17.98
C ASN A 71 -6.92 -3.05 -18.94
N SER A 72 -7.26 -2.44 -20.08
CA SER A 72 -6.25 -1.95 -21.04
C SER A 72 -5.39 -0.86 -20.42
N SER A 73 -6.01 0.18 -19.84
CA SER A 73 -5.30 1.29 -19.22
C SER A 73 -4.50 0.86 -18.00
N LEU A 74 -5.03 -0.04 -17.18
CA LEU A 74 -4.30 -0.59 -16.03
C LEU A 74 -3.05 -1.34 -16.49
N LYS A 75 -3.19 -2.20 -17.51
CA LYS A 75 -2.07 -2.97 -18.05
C LYS A 75 -1.00 -2.04 -18.66
N GLU A 76 -1.40 -1.12 -19.52
CA GLU A 76 -0.50 -0.14 -20.14
C GLU A 76 0.28 0.66 -19.09
N THR A 77 -0.41 1.14 -18.06
CA THR A 77 0.21 1.91 -16.97
C THR A 77 1.19 1.06 -16.16
N CYS A 78 0.84 -0.20 -15.86
CA CYS A 78 1.74 -1.13 -15.17
C CYS A 78 2.98 -1.44 -16.02
N ASP A 79 2.80 -1.72 -17.30
CA ASP A 79 3.91 -2.02 -18.23
C ASP A 79 4.84 -0.81 -18.35
N TYR A 80 4.29 0.40 -18.49
CA TYR A 80 5.07 1.64 -18.53
C TYR A 80 5.97 1.81 -17.29
N ILE A 81 5.45 1.53 -16.10
CA ILE A 81 6.25 1.60 -14.86
C ILE A 81 7.40 0.59 -14.91
N ILE A 82 7.12 -0.65 -15.32
CA ILE A 82 8.11 -1.73 -15.37
C ILE A 82 9.20 -1.43 -16.41
N GLU A 83 8.83 -0.94 -17.59
CA GLU A 83 9.78 -0.59 -18.64
C GLU A 83 10.73 0.53 -18.23
N ASN A 84 10.24 1.53 -17.48
CA ASN A 84 11.02 2.70 -17.09
C ASN A 84 11.81 2.53 -15.78
N LYS A 85 11.36 1.68 -14.86
CA LYS A 85 11.95 1.51 -13.52
C LYS A 85 12.41 0.08 -13.21
N GLY A 86 12.21 -0.84 -14.14
CA GLY A 86 12.50 -2.26 -13.93
C GLY A 86 11.51 -2.93 -12.98
N THR A 87 11.81 -4.17 -12.59
CA THR A 87 11.00 -4.95 -11.65
C THR A 87 11.50 -4.84 -10.20
N GLU A 88 12.60 -4.14 -10.00
CA GLU A 88 13.24 -4.01 -8.68
C GLU A 88 12.44 -3.07 -7.78
N VAL A 89 12.15 -3.53 -6.57
CA VAL A 89 11.43 -2.75 -5.57
C VAL A 89 12.45 -2.08 -4.66
N ILE A 90 12.63 -0.77 -4.81
CA ILE A 90 13.60 0.03 -4.04
C ILE A 90 13.25 0.25 -2.56
N SER A 91 12.12 -0.28 -2.09
CA SER A 91 11.65 -0.08 -0.72
C SER A 91 11.72 -1.37 0.09
N GLU A 92 12.64 -1.42 1.05
CA GLU A 92 12.77 -2.55 1.99
C GLU A 92 11.46 -2.84 2.73
N LYS A 93 10.62 -1.81 2.94
CA LYS A 93 9.31 -1.90 3.63
C LYS A 93 8.28 -2.80 2.92
N HIS A 94 8.52 -3.18 1.66
CA HIS A 94 7.61 -4.00 0.84
C HIS A 94 8.09 -5.44 0.63
N ASP A 95 9.26 -5.79 1.16
CA ASP A 95 9.69 -7.18 1.21
C ASP A 95 8.69 -7.99 2.04
N LYS A 96 8.24 -9.13 1.51
CA LYS A 96 7.38 -10.07 2.24
C LYS A 96 8.01 -10.53 3.56
N ASP A 97 9.34 -10.41 3.65
CA ASP A 97 10.16 -10.79 4.81
C ASP A 97 10.61 -9.59 5.66
N PHE A 98 10.11 -8.37 5.42
CA PHE A 98 10.55 -7.16 6.16
C PHE A 98 10.32 -7.27 7.68
N GLU A 99 9.18 -7.83 8.10
CA GLU A 99 8.89 -8.04 9.53
C GLU A 99 9.90 -9.00 10.18
N SER A 100 10.28 -10.06 9.48
CA SER A 100 11.27 -11.04 9.97
C SER A 100 12.69 -10.48 10.10
N LYS A 101 13.01 -9.40 9.36
CA LYS A 101 14.28 -8.67 9.48
C LYS A 101 14.25 -7.61 10.58
N LYS A 102 13.11 -7.01 10.88
CA LYS A 102 12.98 -5.99 11.93
C LYS A 102 13.21 -6.59 13.33
N GLU A 103 12.65 -7.77 13.59
CA GLU A 103 12.85 -8.51 14.85
C GLU A 103 14.31 -8.94 15.09
N LYS A 104 15.09 -9.19 14.03
CA LYS A 104 16.51 -9.53 14.16
C LYS A 104 17.40 -8.34 14.51
N LYS A 105 17.10 -7.14 14.00
CA LYS A 105 17.91 -5.92 14.24
C LYS A 105 17.77 -5.37 15.66
N GLU A 106 16.62 -5.54 16.32
CA GLU A 106 16.41 -5.06 17.70
C GLU A 106 17.12 -5.94 18.77
N SER A 107 17.66 -7.10 18.39
CA SER A 107 18.37 -8.01 19.32
C SER A 107 19.89 -7.81 19.37
N SER A 108 20.45 -6.85 18.61
CA SER A 108 21.89 -6.69 18.51
C SER A 108 22.33 -5.22 18.52
N GLU A 109 22.71 -4.72 19.69
CA GLU A 109 23.63 -3.59 19.87
C GLU A 109 24.27 -3.68 21.28
N PRO A 110 25.46 -3.11 21.55
CA PRO A 110 26.73 -3.22 20.80
C PRO A 110 27.96 -3.46 21.73
N GLN A 111 29.06 -4.04 21.22
CA GLN A 111 30.38 -3.93 21.87
C GLN A 111 31.38 -3.18 20.99
N LYS A 112 31.88 -2.07 21.54
CA LYS A 112 32.92 -1.16 21.02
C LYS A 112 34.23 -1.87 20.70
N GLN A 113 34.92 -1.39 19.66
CA GLN A 113 36.34 -1.03 19.74
C GLN A 113 36.68 0.06 18.71
N GLU A 114 37.44 1.05 19.19
CA GLU A 114 37.90 2.28 18.52
C GLU A 114 39.15 2.00 17.65
N GLU A 115 39.32 2.74 16.55
CA GLU A 115 40.48 3.62 16.33
C GLU A 115 40.29 4.54 15.10
N GLU A 116 40.95 5.69 15.16
CA GLU A 116 40.64 7.00 14.57
C GLU A 116 41.05 7.19 13.09
N THR A 117 40.40 8.14 12.38
CA THR A 117 41.03 9.46 12.01
C THR A 117 40.15 10.37 11.11
N VAL A 118 39.61 11.42 11.74
CA VAL A 118 39.50 12.86 11.37
C VAL A 118 39.17 13.30 9.91
N LYS A 119 37.98 13.93 9.70
CA LYS A 119 37.79 15.40 9.53
C LYS A 119 36.32 15.83 9.29
N LYS A 120 35.87 16.69 10.21
CA LYS A 120 34.76 17.70 10.23
C LYS A 120 34.57 18.46 8.90
N GLU A 121 33.49 19.15 8.54
CA GLU A 121 32.14 19.55 8.99
C GLU A 121 31.51 20.13 7.68
N ASN A 122 30.23 19.98 7.35
CA ASN A 122 29.19 20.96 7.71
C ASN A 122 27.79 20.42 7.33
N VAL A 123 26.83 20.68 8.20
CA VAL A 123 25.41 20.30 8.12
C VAL A 123 24.62 21.53 7.67
N GLU A 124 23.86 21.45 6.58
CA GLU A 124 22.72 22.35 6.33
C GLU A 124 21.58 21.57 5.63
N GLU A 125 20.52 21.35 6.42
CA GLU A 125 19.09 21.24 6.07
C GLU A 125 18.63 20.28 4.96
N GLU A 126 18.30 19.04 5.36
CA GLU A 126 17.29 18.25 4.65
C GLU A 126 15.91 18.89 4.88
N LYS A 127 15.39 19.55 3.84
CA LYS A 127 13.99 19.95 3.79
C LYS A 127 13.14 18.70 3.52
N ASP A 128 12.27 18.36 4.46
CA ASP A 128 11.19 17.42 4.24
C ASP A 128 10.31 17.92 3.08
N PHE A 129 10.32 17.19 1.97
CA PHE A 129 9.58 17.53 0.75
C PHE A 129 8.06 17.25 0.85
N ALA A 130 7.52 17.15 2.08
CA ALA A 130 6.17 16.67 2.33
C ALA A 130 5.31 17.60 3.21
N ASP A 131 5.75 18.83 3.50
CA ASP A 131 4.89 19.91 3.98
C ASP A 131 4.71 20.94 2.86
N VAL A 132 3.69 20.72 2.03
CA VAL A 132 3.14 21.74 1.15
C VAL A 132 1.98 22.37 1.91
N ASP A 133 2.26 23.49 2.59
CA ASP A 133 1.22 24.35 3.14
C ASP A 133 0.43 24.99 1.99
N PHE A 134 -0.80 24.53 1.79
CA PHE A 134 -1.81 25.23 0.99
C PHE A 134 -2.52 26.22 1.91
N GLU A 135 -1.87 27.34 2.20
CA GLU A 135 -2.57 28.56 2.61
C GLU A 135 -2.25 29.67 1.61
N ASP A 136 -3.31 30.39 1.23
CA ASP A 136 -3.40 31.58 0.37
C ASP A 136 -3.40 31.39 -1.16
N ASP A 137 -4.60 31.17 -1.71
CA ASP A 137 -5.00 31.78 -2.99
C ASP A 137 -6.50 32.16 -2.95
N ASP A 138 -6.81 33.20 -2.19
CA ASP A 138 -8.07 33.96 -2.26
C ASP A 138 -7.72 35.46 -2.18
N GLN A 139 -7.47 36.09 -3.33
CA GLN A 139 -7.70 37.52 -3.60
C GLN A 139 -8.23 37.74 -5.01
#